data_AF-Q1AXQ4-F1
#
_entry.id   AF-Q1AXQ4-F1
#
_cell.length_a   1.000
_cell.length_b   1.000
_cell.length_c   1.000
_cell.angle_alpha   90.00
_cell.angle_beta   90.00
_cell.angle_gamma   90.00
#
_symmetry.space_group_name_H-M   'P 1'
#
loop_
_entity.id
_entity.type
_entity.pdbx_description
1 polymer ?
#
loop_
_entity_poly.entity_id
_entity_poly.type
_entity_poly.pdbx_seq_one_letter_code
_entity_poly.pdbx_strand_id
1 'polypeptide(L)'
;MSERKRVERRYRRRRLVALLAVVACALGLAANARAEPETERYTVRPGDTLWSIATERYPPHADPRAVIEEIRRQNGLPGYGIRPGEVLSLPEG
;
A
#
# COMPACT_ATOMS: atom_id res chain seq x y z
N MET A 1 32.68 51.47 -6.67
CA MET A 1 32.69 50.29 -5.77
C MET A 1 31.30 49.66 -5.51
N SER A 2 30.21 50.09 -6.18
CA SER A 2 28.82 49.70 -5.79
C SER A 2 28.08 48.70 -6.70
N GLU A 3 28.59 48.36 -7.89
CA GLU A 3 27.86 47.52 -8.86
C GLU A 3 27.97 46.00 -8.60
N ARG A 4 29.08 45.53 -8.02
CA ARG A 4 29.29 44.09 -7.74
C ARG A 4 28.24 43.52 -6.78
N LYS A 5 27.71 44.36 -5.88
CA LYS A 5 26.69 43.96 -4.88
C LYS A 5 25.31 43.67 -5.49
N ARG A 6 24.98 44.19 -6.69
CA ARG A 6 23.66 43.95 -7.34
C ARG A 6 23.59 42.60 -8.05
N VAL A 7 24.69 42.15 -8.64
CA VAL A 7 24.76 40.87 -9.37
C VAL A 7 24.68 39.69 -8.39
N GLU A 8 25.44 39.73 -7.28
CA GLU A 8 25.38 38.71 -6.23
C GLU A 8 23.97 38.51 -5.65
N ARG A 9 23.19 39.60 -5.46
CA ARG A 9 21.81 39.51 -4.95
C ARG A 9 20.87 38.79 -5.92
N ARG A 10 21.05 38.94 -7.23
CA ARG A 10 20.27 38.21 -8.25
C ARG A 10 20.62 36.72 -8.26
N TYR A 11 21.89 36.36 -8.15
CA TYR A 11 22.32 34.96 -8.07
C TYR A 11 21.86 34.28 -6.77
N ARG A 12 21.91 34.98 -5.63
CA ARG A 12 21.42 34.46 -4.34
C ARG A 12 19.92 34.23 -4.34
N ARG A 13 19.11 35.15 -4.90
CA ARG A 13 17.66 34.97 -5.03
C ARG A 13 17.28 33.81 -5.94
N ARG A 14 17.97 33.64 -7.09
CA ARG A 14 17.75 32.51 -8.00
C ARG A 14 18.10 31.16 -7.34
N ARG A 15 19.19 31.10 -6.57
CA ARG A 15 19.58 29.91 -5.80
C ARG A 15 18.57 29.55 -4.71
N LEU A 16 18.02 30.55 -4.01
CA LEU A 16 16.98 30.33 -2.98
C LEU A 16 15.69 29.79 -3.59
N VAL A 17 15.25 30.33 -4.73
CA VAL A 17 14.05 29.83 -5.44
C VAL A 17 14.28 28.40 -5.95
N ALA A 18 15.46 28.11 -6.50
CA ALA A 18 15.81 26.76 -6.94
C ALA A 18 15.83 25.76 -5.76
N LEU A 19 16.41 26.14 -4.61
CA LEU A 19 16.38 25.31 -3.41
C LEU A 19 14.96 25.07 -2.90
N LEU A 20 14.12 26.11 -2.86
CA LEU A 20 12.72 25.97 -2.48
C LEU A 20 11.95 25.06 -3.43
N ALA A 21 12.19 25.15 -4.73
CA ALA A 21 11.57 24.26 -5.72
C ALA A 21 12.00 22.80 -5.53
N VAL A 22 13.28 22.55 -5.24
CA VAL A 22 13.79 21.20 -4.95
C VAL A 22 13.15 20.64 -3.67
N VAL A 23 13.05 21.45 -2.62
CA VAL A 23 12.40 21.04 -1.36
C VAL A 23 10.90 20.77 -1.57
N ALA A 24 10.20 21.62 -2.32
CA ALA A 24 8.78 21.42 -2.65
C ALA A 24 8.55 20.15 -3.47
N CYS A 25 9.39 19.87 -4.48
CA CYS A 25 9.34 18.62 -5.25
C CYS A 25 9.60 17.39 -4.36
N ALA A 26 10.62 17.44 -3.50
CA ALA A 26 10.94 16.34 -2.60
C ALA A 26 9.79 16.03 -1.63
N LEU A 27 9.14 17.06 -1.09
CA LEU A 27 7.96 16.92 -0.22
C LEU A 27 6.75 16.37 -0.98
N GLY A 28 6.52 16.82 -2.22
CA GLY A 28 5.42 16.32 -3.06
C GLY A 28 5.57 14.84 -3.43
N LEU A 29 6.79 14.36 -3.67
CA LEU A 29 7.06 12.94 -3.95
C LEU A 29 6.86 12.05 -2.71
N ALA A 30 7.26 12.53 -1.53
CA ALA A 30 7.08 11.79 -0.28
C ALA A 30 5.59 11.64 0.11
N ALA A 31 4.76 12.64 -0.20
CA ALA A 31 3.31 12.58 0.06
C ALA A 31 2.56 11.58 -0.82
N ASN A 32 3.16 11.16 -1.95
CA ASN A 32 2.56 10.20 -2.88
C ASN A 32 2.98 8.74 -2.60
N ALA A 33 3.73 8.48 -1.52
CA ALA A 33 3.99 7.13 -1.05
C ALA A 33 2.71 6.55 -0.46
N ARG A 34 1.83 6.04 -1.32
CA ARG A 34 0.68 5.25 -0.91
C ARG A 34 1.25 3.94 -0.38
N ALA A 35 1.11 3.70 0.92
CA ALA A 35 1.38 2.39 1.48
C ALA A 35 0.53 1.37 0.72
N GLU A 36 1.17 0.39 0.09
CA GLU A 36 0.41 -0.72 -0.46
C GLU A 36 -0.28 -1.44 0.71
N PRO A 37 -1.53 -1.85 0.53
CA PRO A 37 -2.23 -2.63 1.55
C PRO A 37 -1.35 -3.82 1.94
N GLU A 38 -1.09 -3.98 3.24
CA GLU A 38 -0.26 -5.09 3.73
C GLU A 38 -1.08 -6.37 3.57
N THR A 39 -0.87 -7.07 2.46
CA THR A 39 -1.54 -8.34 2.19
C THR A 39 -1.13 -9.37 3.25
N GLU A 40 -2.08 -9.71 4.14
CA GLU A 40 -1.86 -10.73 5.16
C GLU A 40 -1.68 -12.10 4.47
N ARG A 41 -0.63 -12.82 4.83
CA ARG A 41 -0.42 -14.20 4.37
C ARG A 41 -0.86 -15.19 5.44
N TYR A 42 -1.71 -16.13 5.04
CA TYR A 42 -2.24 -17.16 5.91
C TYR A 42 -1.87 -18.56 5.40
N THR A 43 -1.26 -19.37 6.27
CA THR A 43 -1.00 -20.78 5.97
C THR A 43 -2.19 -21.62 6.44
N VAL A 44 -2.84 -22.29 5.49
CA VAL A 44 -3.99 -23.17 5.72
C VAL A 44 -3.62 -24.32 6.64
N ARG A 45 -4.42 -24.53 7.68
CA ARG A 45 -4.27 -25.59 8.67
C ARG A 45 -5.17 -26.79 8.35
N PRO A 46 -4.86 -27.98 8.90
CA PRO A 46 -5.76 -29.12 8.81
C PRO A 46 -7.15 -28.81 9.38
N GLY A 47 -8.19 -29.00 8.58
CA GLY A 47 -9.59 -28.74 8.95
C GLY A 47 -10.12 -27.37 8.51
N ASP A 48 -9.26 -26.49 8.01
CA ASP A 48 -9.70 -25.19 7.50
C ASP A 48 -10.55 -25.30 6.24
N THR A 49 -11.49 -24.37 6.13
CA THR A 49 -12.25 -24.11 4.92
C THR A 49 -12.19 -22.62 4.61
N LEU A 50 -12.41 -22.22 3.35
CA LEU A 50 -12.52 -20.80 3.03
C LEU A 50 -13.62 -20.12 3.87
N TRP A 51 -14.67 -20.86 4.22
CA TRP A 51 -15.73 -20.38 5.10
C TRP A 51 -15.25 -20.11 6.53
N SER A 52 -14.59 -21.07 7.18
CA SER A 52 -14.09 -20.89 8.54
C SER A 52 -13.09 -19.74 8.61
N ILE A 53 -12.17 -19.65 7.63
CA ILE A 53 -11.23 -18.54 7.51
C ILE A 53 -11.98 -17.21 7.38
N ALA A 54 -12.97 -17.11 6.49
CA ALA A 54 -13.74 -15.88 6.31
C ALA A 54 -14.50 -15.48 7.59
N THR A 55 -15.12 -16.42 8.30
CA THR A 55 -15.88 -16.11 9.51
C THR A 55 -15.03 -15.81 10.74
N GLU A 56 -13.82 -16.38 10.81
CA GLU A 56 -12.92 -16.20 11.95
C GLU A 56 -12.02 -14.97 11.81
N ARG A 57 -11.64 -14.61 10.58
CA ARG A 57 -10.70 -13.51 10.32
C ARG A 57 -11.36 -12.17 10.06
N TYR A 58 -12.62 -12.17 9.63
CA TYR A 58 -13.32 -10.95 9.24
C TYR A 58 -14.43 -10.59 10.23
N PRO A 59 -14.82 -9.31 10.32
CA PRO A 59 -15.86 -8.88 11.22
C PRO A 59 -17.20 -9.58 10.95
N PRO A 60 -18.07 -9.79 11.96
CA PRO A 60 -19.35 -10.49 11.79
C PRO A 60 -20.35 -9.84 10.82
N HIS A 61 -20.14 -8.56 10.49
CA HIS A 61 -20.98 -7.81 9.56
C HIS A 61 -20.48 -7.92 8.11
N ALA A 62 -19.26 -8.41 7.88
CA ALA A 62 -18.77 -8.73 6.54
C ALA A 62 -19.53 -9.93 6.00
N ASP A 63 -19.93 -9.90 4.72
CA ASP A 63 -20.52 -11.06 4.06
C ASP A 63 -19.44 -12.12 3.81
N PRO A 64 -19.49 -13.31 4.45
CA PRO A 64 -18.49 -14.34 4.26
C PRO A 64 -18.38 -14.78 2.81
N ARG A 65 -19.47 -14.74 2.03
CA ARG A 65 -19.43 -15.12 0.61
C ARG A 65 -18.60 -14.14 -0.21
N ALA A 66 -18.75 -12.85 0.04
CA ALA A 66 -17.96 -11.83 -0.64
C ALA A 66 -16.47 -11.97 -0.31
N VAL A 67 -16.14 -12.22 0.96
CA VAL A 67 -14.77 -12.46 1.41
C VAL A 67 -14.18 -13.71 0.75
N ILE A 68 -14.93 -14.82 0.70
CA ILE A 68 -14.48 -16.06 0.06
C ILE A 68 -14.17 -15.84 -1.43
N GLU A 69 -15.03 -15.11 -2.15
CA GLU A 69 -14.79 -14.78 -3.56
C GLU A 69 -13.54 -13.92 -3.75
N GLU A 70 -13.30 -12.98 -2.83
CA GLU A 70 -12.10 -12.15 -2.84
C GLU A 70 -10.84 -12.99 -2.61
N ILE A 71 -10.83 -13.84 -1.58
CA ILE A 71 -9.73 -14.77 -1.30
C ILE A 71 -9.48 -15.66 -2.53
N ARG A 72 -10.54 -16.20 -3.13
CA ARG A 72 -10.46 -17.07 -4.31
C ARG A 72 -9.81 -16.34 -5.49
N ARG A 73 -10.26 -15.11 -5.77
CA ARG A 73 -9.79 -14.30 -6.89
C ARG A 73 -8.34 -13.85 -6.69
N GLN A 74 -7.99 -13.36 -5.50
CA GLN A 74 -6.62 -12.92 -5.19
C GLN A 74 -5.60 -14.06 -5.25
N ASN A 75 -6.00 -15.28 -4.89
CA ASN A 75 -5.10 -16.44 -4.90
C ASN A 75 -5.18 -17.27 -6.20
N GLY A 76 -6.03 -16.88 -7.16
CA GLY A 76 -6.19 -17.60 -8.42
C GLY A 76 -6.70 -19.03 -8.25
N LEU A 77 -7.51 -19.29 -7.22
CA LEU A 77 -7.97 -20.64 -6.91
C LEU A 77 -8.98 -21.12 -7.97
N PRO A 78 -8.83 -22.34 -8.52
CA PRO A 78 -9.74 -22.88 -9.55
C PRO A 78 -11.13 -23.22 -9.01
N GLY A 79 -11.29 -23.26 -7.69
CA GLY A 79 -12.54 -23.54 -6.99
C GLY A 79 -12.44 -23.11 -5.53
N TYR A 80 -13.21 -23.75 -4.66
CA TYR A 80 -13.25 -23.42 -3.21
C TYR A 80 -12.46 -24.39 -2.33
N GLY A 81 -11.83 -25.40 -2.94
CA GLY A 81 -11.01 -26.37 -2.23
C GLY A 81 -9.64 -25.78 -1.93
N ILE A 82 -9.24 -25.84 -0.65
CA ILE A 82 -7.92 -25.45 -0.16
C ILE A 82 -7.24 -26.65 0.50
N ARG A 83 -5.91 -26.67 0.54
CA ARG A 83 -5.13 -27.76 1.12
C ARG A 83 -4.30 -27.30 2.33
N PRO A 84 -4.17 -28.11 3.39
CA PRO A 84 -3.26 -27.80 4.48
C PRO A 84 -1.83 -27.54 3.97
N GLY A 85 -1.20 -26.47 4.48
CA GLY A 85 0.11 -25.98 4.04
C GLY A 85 0.06 -25.00 2.86
N GLU A 86 -1.08 -24.83 2.21
CA GLU A 86 -1.27 -23.80 1.18
C GLU A 86 -1.19 -22.40 1.81
N VAL A 87 -0.54 -21.45 1.12
CA VAL A 87 -0.41 -20.07 1.59
C VAL A 87 -1.38 -19.20 0.80
N LEU A 88 -2.35 -18.62 1.49
CA LEU A 88 -3.35 -17.72 0.95
C LEU A 88 -2.98 -16.28 1.29
N SER A 89 -3.09 -15.40 0.30
CA SER A 89 -3.17 -13.96 0.45
C SER A 89 -4.59 -13.59 0.85
N LEU A 90 -4.75 -13.02 2.04
CA LEU A 90 -6.05 -12.58 2.53
C LEU A 90 -6.28 -11.11 2.18
N PRO A 91 -7.48 -10.73 1.72
CA PRO A 91 -7.83 -9.33 1.51
C PRO A 91 -7.92 -8.58 2.84
N GLU A 92 -7.77 -7.26 2.79
CA GLU A 92 -8.08 -6.41 3.93
C GLU A 92 -9.54 -6.58 4.36
N GLY A 93 -9.77 -6.62 5.67
CA GLY A 93 -11.08 -6.84 6.28
C GLY A 93 -11.77 -5.60 6.81
#